data_AF-A0A3D0Q5K3-F1
#
_entry.id   AF-A0A3D0Q5K3-F1
#
_cell.length_a   1.000
_cell.length_b   1.000
_cell.length_c   1.000
_cell.angle_alpha   90.00
_cell.angle_beta   90.00
_cell.angle_gamma   90.00
#
_symmetry.space_group_name_H-M   'P 1'
#
loop_
_entity.id
_entity.type
_entity.pdbx_description
1 polymer ?
#
loop_
_entity_poly.entity_id
_entity_poly.type
_entity_poly.pdbx_seq_one_letter_code
_entity_poly.pdbx_strand_id
1 'polypeptide(L)'
;MIANITIVGGTHGNETSGIQLVRNWQKFGVPEAYNGLNIDCHLSNMAAIDANVRFVEEDLNRQFTPALLARQPQCQEARLAHALNQQWGPKGESDIDLLIDIHNTTSAMGATLIILEADEFHTQLARYVKQQMPEANILVEDEKPPSEHAYL
;
A
#
# COMPACT_ATOMS: atom_id res chain seq x y z
N MET A 1 15.99 4.94 10.89
CA MET A 1 15.63 6.27 10.37
C MET A 1 14.87 6.00 9.09
N ILE A 2 13.63 6.47 8.96
CA ILE A 2 12.84 6.26 7.74
C ILE A 2 13.33 7.23 6.68
N ALA A 3 13.74 6.71 5.52
CA ALA A 3 14.20 7.50 4.39
C ALA A 3 13.59 7.01 3.06
N ASN A 4 13.45 5.69 2.88
CA ASN A 4 12.93 5.08 1.65
C ASN A 4 11.44 4.78 1.79
N ILE A 5 10.62 5.52 1.04
CA ILE A 5 9.17 5.43 1.10
C ILE A 5 8.63 5.06 -0.28
N THR A 6 7.71 4.11 -0.33
CA THR A 6 6.97 3.80 -1.56
C THR A 6 5.50 4.15 -1.38
N ILE A 7 4.98 5.02 -2.25
CA ILE A 7 3.54 5.34 -2.33
C ILE A 7 2.94 4.51 -3.45
N VAL A 8 1.98 3.66 -3.10
CA VAL A 8 1.31 2.76 -4.03
C VAL A 8 -0.13 3.21 -4.25
N GLY A 9 -0.54 3.22 -5.51
CA GLY A 9 -1.90 3.45 -5.93
C GLY A 9 -2.35 2.41 -6.95
N GLY A 10 -3.64 2.13 -6.98
CA GLY A 10 -4.20 1.21 -7.97
C GLY A 10 -3.92 -0.25 -7.70
N THR A 11 -3.73 -0.63 -6.43
CA THR A 11 -3.79 -2.04 -6.00
C THR A 11 -5.14 -2.64 -6.36
N HIS A 12 -6.21 -1.84 -6.22
CA HIS A 12 -7.47 -2.06 -6.91
C HIS A 12 -7.65 -1.03 -8.03
N GLY A 13 -7.91 -1.50 -9.25
CA GLY A 13 -7.88 -0.66 -10.46
C GLY A 13 -9.02 0.37 -10.57
N ASN A 14 -10.07 0.23 -9.77
CA ASN A 14 -11.23 1.14 -9.73
C ASN A 14 -11.22 2.09 -8.52
N GLU A 15 -10.14 2.12 -7.74
CA GLU A 15 -9.97 3.01 -6.58
C GLU A 15 -9.12 4.23 -6.96
N THR A 16 -9.80 5.30 -7.40
CA THR A 16 -9.20 6.38 -8.18
C THR A 16 -8.30 7.35 -7.40
N SER A 17 -8.44 7.48 -6.08
CA SER A 17 -7.67 8.49 -5.31
C SER A 17 -6.18 8.23 -5.34
N GLY A 18 -5.76 6.98 -5.05
CA GLY A 18 -4.36 6.58 -5.09
C GLY A 18 -3.79 6.67 -6.51
N ILE A 19 -4.57 6.20 -7.50
CA ILE A 19 -4.18 6.26 -8.93
C ILE A 19 -3.90 7.71 -9.35
N GLN A 20 -4.79 8.64 -9.01
CA GLN A 20 -4.64 10.03 -9.42
C GLN A 20 -3.47 10.72 -8.70
N LEU A 21 -3.27 10.44 -7.41
CA LEU A 21 -2.12 10.97 -6.66
C LEU A 21 -0.81 10.53 -7.30
N VAL A 22 -0.64 9.22 -7.50
CA VAL A 22 0.58 8.63 -8.07
C VAL A 22 0.82 9.18 -9.47
N ARG A 23 -0.18 9.22 -10.35
CA ARG A 23 -0.04 9.82 -11.70
C ARG A 23 0.39 11.29 -11.63
N ASN A 24 -0.19 12.06 -10.71
CA ASN A 24 0.17 13.47 -10.54
C ASN A 24 1.62 13.62 -10.09
N TRP A 25 2.06 12.86 -9.08
CA TRP A 25 3.41 12.97 -8.54
C TRP A 25 4.48 12.41 -9.50
N GLN A 26 4.16 11.36 -10.26
CA GLN A 26 5.02 10.89 -11.34
C GLN A 26 5.19 11.94 -12.46
N LYS A 27 4.12 12.68 -12.78
CA LYS A 27 4.13 13.68 -13.86
C LYS A 27 4.74 15.02 -13.45
N PHE A 28 4.45 15.48 -12.25
CA PHE A 28 4.76 16.84 -11.78
C PHE A 28 5.84 16.88 -10.69
N GLY A 29 6.29 15.70 -10.24
CA GLY A 29 7.21 15.57 -9.12
C GLY A 29 6.49 15.48 -7.78
N VAL A 30 7.19 14.89 -6.81
CA VAL A 30 6.80 14.89 -5.40
C VAL A 30 6.94 16.32 -4.84
N PRO A 31 6.01 16.80 -3.99
CA PRO A 31 6.11 18.15 -3.42
C PRO A 31 7.43 18.39 -2.67
N GLU A 32 8.00 19.60 -2.84
CA GLU A 32 9.30 19.98 -2.26
C GLU A 32 9.37 19.87 -0.74
N ALA A 33 8.22 19.93 -0.06
CA ALA A 33 8.09 19.71 1.37
C ALA A 33 8.62 18.33 1.82
N TYR A 34 8.79 17.39 0.90
CA TYR A 34 9.26 16.03 1.16
C TYR A 34 10.66 15.74 0.60
N ASN A 35 11.43 16.74 0.14
CA ASN A 35 12.76 16.55 -0.46
C ASN A 35 13.81 15.86 0.44
N GLY A 36 13.56 15.76 1.75
CA GLY A 36 14.42 15.02 2.68
C GLY A 36 14.19 13.50 2.67
N LEU A 37 13.26 13.00 1.85
CA LEU A 37 12.85 11.61 1.77
C LEU A 37 13.05 11.09 0.35
N ASN A 38 13.39 9.81 0.23
CA ASN A 38 13.42 9.09 -1.03
C ASN A 38 12.02 8.51 -1.27
N ILE A 39 11.17 9.22 -2.02
CA ILE A 39 9.79 8.81 -2.29
C ILE A 39 9.69 8.24 -3.71
N ASP A 40 9.41 6.94 -3.81
CA ASP A 40 8.99 6.28 -5.05
C ASP A 40 7.45 6.28 -5.16
N CYS A 41 6.93 6.45 -6.38
CA CYS A 41 5.50 6.48 -6.66
C CYS A 41 5.16 5.39 -7.67
N HIS A 42 4.33 4.42 -7.29
CA HIS A 42 4.08 3.23 -8.08
C HIS A 42 2.59 2.96 -8.34
N LEU A 43 2.26 2.64 -9.60
CA LEU A 43 0.94 2.12 -9.97
C LEU A 43 1.04 0.59 -10.07
N SER A 44 0.37 -0.14 -9.18
CA SER A 44 0.58 -1.60 -9.04
C SER A 44 -0.19 -2.42 -10.09
N ASN A 45 -1.52 -2.46 -10.06
CA ASN A 45 -2.30 -3.32 -10.97
C ASN A 45 -2.71 -2.59 -12.26
N MET A 46 -1.74 -2.31 -13.14
CA MET A 46 -1.99 -1.59 -14.40
C MET A 46 -3.10 -2.20 -15.26
N ALA A 47 -3.19 -3.52 -15.34
CA ALA A 47 -4.25 -4.18 -16.09
C ALA A 47 -5.65 -3.95 -15.49
N ALA A 48 -5.78 -3.98 -14.16
CA ALA A 48 -7.04 -3.64 -13.50
C ALA A 48 -7.37 -2.14 -13.64
N ILE A 49 -6.35 -1.27 -13.56
CA ILE A 49 -6.50 0.19 -13.78
C ILE A 49 -7.03 0.46 -15.19
N ASP A 50 -6.42 -0.15 -16.21
CA ASP A 50 -6.79 0.05 -17.62
C ASP A 50 -8.20 -0.47 -17.92
N ALA A 51 -8.60 -1.57 -17.27
CA ALA A 51 -9.94 -2.13 -17.36
C ALA A 51 -10.97 -1.44 -16.44
N ASN A 52 -10.54 -0.52 -15.55
CA ASN A 52 -11.37 0.12 -14.53
C ASN A 52 -12.18 -0.89 -13.69
N VAL A 53 -11.51 -1.95 -13.24
CA VAL A 53 -12.08 -3.01 -12.38
C VAL A 53 -11.26 -3.13 -11.10
N ARG A 54 -11.83 -3.74 -10.06
CA ARG A 54 -11.10 -3.97 -8.80
C ARG A 54 -9.86 -4.84 -9.04
N PHE A 55 -10.01 -5.93 -9.76
CA PHE A 55 -8.96 -6.86 -10.19
C PHE A 55 -9.40 -7.58 -11.47
N VAL A 56 -8.47 -8.20 -12.18
CA VAL A 56 -8.72 -8.93 -13.43
C VAL A 56 -9.09 -10.39 -13.16
N GLU A 57 -8.26 -11.12 -12.42
CA GLU A 57 -8.52 -12.54 -12.09
C GLU A 57 -8.80 -12.73 -10.60
N GLU A 58 -7.90 -12.29 -9.72
CA GLU A 58 -8.07 -12.37 -8.27
C GLU A 58 -7.67 -11.07 -7.57
N ASP A 59 -8.12 -10.87 -6.33
CA ASP A 59 -7.78 -9.67 -5.56
C ASP A 59 -6.27 -9.62 -5.25
N LEU A 60 -5.56 -8.62 -5.79
CA LEU A 60 -4.11 -8.43 -5.59
C LEU A 60 -3.77 -8.27 -4.11
N ASN A 61 -4.60 -7.56 -3.35
CA ASN A 61 -4.41 -7.31 -1.93
C ASN A 61 -4.71 -8.56 -1.07
N ARG A 62 -4.80 -9.75 -1.68
CA ARG A 62 -4.92 -11.06 -1.03
C ARG A 62 -3.80 -12.03 -1.43
N GLN A 63 -2.80 -11.59 -2.20
CA GLN A 63 -1.79 -12.47 -2.79
C GLN A 63 -0.44 -12.50 -2.06
N PHE A 64 -0.25 -11.71 -1.00
CA PHE A 64 1.06 -11.49 -0.37
C PHE A 64 1.28 -12.27 0.93
N THR A 65 0.55 -13.36 1.17
CA THR A 65 0.89 -14.23 2.30
C THR A 65 2.15 -15.04 1.98
N PRO A 66 2.96 -15.43 2.98
CA PRO A 66 4.17 -16.22 2.74
C PRO A 66 3.89 -17.52 1.96
N ALA A 67 2.77 -18.19 2.24
CA ALA A 67 2.36 -19.40 1.53
C ALA A 67 2.04 -19.16 0.05
N LEU A 68 1.46 -18.00 -0.29
CA LEU A 68 1.16 -17.62 -1.68
C LEU A 68 2.41 -17.19 -2.44
N LEU A 69 3.36 -16.54 -1.76
CA LEU A 69 4.64 -16.11 -2.32
C LEU A 69 5.64 -17.28 -2.48
N ALA A 70 5.48 -18.37 -1.72
CA ALA A 70 6.33 -19.56 -1.83
C ALA A 70 5.87 -20.57 -2.91
N ARG A 71 4.66 -20.43 -3.45
CA ARG A 71 4.10 -21.35 -4.46
C ARG A 71 4.13 -20.75 -5.87
N GLN A 72 4.05 -21.60 -6.90
CA GLN A 72 3.94 -21.13 -8.28
C GLN A 72 2.68 -20.27 -8.49
N PRO A 73 2.80 -19.05 -9.04
CA PRO A 73 1.66 -18.14 -9.20
C PRO A 73 0.68 -18.68 -10.25
N GLN A 74 -0.60 -18.72 -9.89
CA GLN A 74 -1.66 -19.35 -10.71
C GLN A 74 -2.48 -18.35 -11.54
N CYS A 75 -2.56 -17.10 -11.08
CA CYS A 75 -3.33 -16.03 -11.73
C CYS A 75 -2.44 -14.81 -12.04
N GLN A 76 -3.00 -13.84 -12.73
CA GLN A 76 -2.33 -12.59 -13.08
C GLN A 76 -1.88 -11.82 -11.84
N GLU A 77 -2.77 -11.61 -10.86
CA GLU A 77 -2.42 -10.90 -9.64
C GLU A 77 -1.43 -11.66 -8.76
N ALA A 78 -1.44 -13.00 -8.77
CA ALA A 78 -0.38 -13.78 -8.11
C ALA A 78 0.98 -13.57 -8.78
N ARG A 79 1.04 -13.54 -10.13
CA ARG A 79 2.29 -13.22 -10.86
C ARG A 79 2.78 -11.81 -10.53
N LEU A 80 1.87 -10.85 -10.45
CA LEU A 80 2.18 -9.48 -10.07
C LEU A 80 2.69 -9.40 -8.62
N ALA A 81 2.04 -10.06 -7.67
CA ALA A 81 2.48 -10.10 -6.28
C ALA A 81 3.89 -10.71 -6.13
N HIS A 82 4.19 -11.78 -6.88
CA HIS A 82 5.53 -12.36 -6.95
C HIS A 82 6.57 -11.36 -7.49
N ALA A 83 6.24 -10.64 -8.57
CA ALA A 83 7.12 -9.63 -9.15
C ALA A 83 7.39 -8.46 -8.19
N LEU A 84 6.33 -7.94 -7.55
CA LEU A 84 6.45 -6.87 -6.54
C LEU A 84 7.24 -7.33 -5.33
N ASN A 85 7.02 -8.55 -4.84
CA ASN A 85 7.80 -9.12 -3.74
C ASN A 85 9.28 -9.34 -4.11
N GLN A 86 9.59 -9.61 -5.37
CA GLN A 86 10.97 -9.67 -5.84
C GLN A 86 11.60 -8.27 -5.94
N GLN A 87 10.82 -7.26 -6.32
CA GLN A 87 11.28 -5.89 -6.49
C GLN A 87 11.49 -5.16 -5.15
N TRP A 88 10.57 -5.38 -4.22
CA TRP A 88 10.45 -4.63 -2.96
C TRP A 88 10.75 -5.45 -1.72
N GLY A 89 10.58 -6.77 -1.81
CA GLY A 89 10.77 -7.68 -0.70
C GLY A 89 12.18 -8.29 -0.68
N PRO A 90 12.30 -9.53 -0.17
CA PRO A 90 11.19 -10.40 0.22
C PRO A 90 10.39 -9.84 1.41
N LYS A 91 9.08 -10.09 1.45
CA LYS A 91 8.21 -9.60 2.52
C LYS A 91 8.73 -10.00 3.90
N GLY A 92 8.88 -9.01 4.79
CA GLY A 92 9.54 -9.15 6.09
C GLY A 92 11.04 -8.79 6.09
N GLU A 93 11.64 -8.64 4.91
CA GLU A 93 13.04 -8.28 4.69
C GLU A 93 13.14 -7.32 3.48
N SER A 94 12.51 -6.14 3.60
CA SER A 94 12.49 -5.11 2.56
C SER A 94 13.49 -3.98 2.85
N ASP A 95 14.08 -3.40 1.81
CA ASP A 95 14.86 -2.15 1.88
C ASP A 95 13.96 -0.89 1.92
N ILE A 96 12.64 -1.05 1.77
CA ILE A 96 11.65 0.02 1.93
C ILE A 96 11.36 0.18 3.43
N ASP A 97 11.56 1.39 3.94
CA ASP A 97 11.30 1.70 5.35
C ASP A 97 9.80 1.84 5.62
N LEU A 98 9.04 2.38 4.65
CA LEU A 98 7.59 2.59 4.77
C LEU A 98 6.90 2.46 3.41
N LEU A 99 5.92 1.56 3.31
CA LEU A 99 5.02 1.45 2.16
C LEU A 99 3.65 2.03 2.55
N ILE A 100 3.13 2.93 1.72
CA ILE A 100 1.80 3.52 1.90
C ILE A 100 0.95 3.12 0.69
N ASP A 101 0.04 2.17 0.89
CA ASP A 101 -0.91 1.74 -0.14
C ASP A 101 -2.25 2.47 0.03
N ILE A 102 -2.66 3.21 -1.00
CA ILE A 102 -3.81 4.11 -0.94
C ILE A 102 -5.04 3.43 -1.53
N HIS A 103 -6.02 3.19 -0.67
CA HIS A 103 -7.31 2.58 -1.03
C HIS A 103 -8.47 3.57 -0.96
N ASN A 104 -9.55 3.23 -1.65
CA ASN A 104 -10.86 3.84 -1.50
C ASN A 104 -11.89 2.82 -0.99
N THR A 105 -12.97 3.31 -0.39
CA THR A 105 -14.11 2.49 0.02
C THR A 105 -15.40 3.23 -0.29
N THR A 106 -16.45 2.48 -0.63
CA THR A 106 -17.81 3.02 -0.79
C THR A 106 -18.52 3.20 0.55
N SER A 107 -17.96 2.64 1.62
CA SER A 107 -18.48 2.80 2.99
C SER A 107 -18.20 4.21 3.50
N ALA A 108 -19.06 4.71 4.39
CA ALA A 108 -18.91 6.02 5.02
C ALA A 108 -17.85 6.01 6.14
N MET A 109 -16.61 5.62 5.82
CA MET A 109 -15.50 5.49 6.78
C MET A 109 -14.73 6.79 7.00
N GLY A 110 -14.93 7.82 6.17
CA GLY A 110 -14.10 9.02 6.20
C GLY A 110 -12.63 8.71 5.89
N ALA A 111 -11.74 9.65 6.20
CA ALA A 111 -10.30 9.40 6.13
C ALA A 111 -9.92 8.37 7.19
N THR A 112 -9.38 7.21 6.78
CA THR A 112 -9.01 6.12 7.70
C THR A 112 -7.56 5.74 7.47
N LEU A 113 -6.76 5.74 8.54
CA LEU A 113 -5.44 5.10 8.56
C LEU A 113 -5.60 3.70 9.14
N ILE A 114 -5.19 2.69 8.39
CA ILE A 114 -5.09 1.30 8.86
C ILE A 114 -3.63 1.04 9.25
N ILE A 115 -3.38 0.63 10.48
CA ILE A 115 -2.07 0.16 10.94
C ILE A 115 -2.14 -1.33 11.31
N LEU A 116 -1.12 -2.09 10.93
CA LEU A 116 -1.07 -3.55 11.10
C LEU A 116 -0.36 -3.99 12.38
N GLU A 117 0.24 -3.05 13.10
CA GLU A 117 0.85 -3.29 14.40
C GLU A 117 0.75 -2.05 15.27
N ALA A 118 0.71 -2.26 16.58
CA ALA A 118 0.62 -1.20 17.60
C ALA A 118 1.95 -0.98 18.31
N ASP A 119 3.06 -1.00 17.56
CA ASP A 119 4.38 -0.70 18.08
C ASP A 119 4.57 0.80 18.37
N GLU A 120 5.74 1.19 18.87
CA GLU A 120 6.01 2.59 19.20
C GLU A 120 5.91 3.51 17.98
N PHE A 121 6.41 3.07 16.82
CA PHE A 121 6.41 3.86 15.60
C PHE A 121 4.98 4.08 15.08
N HIS A 122 4.20 3.02 14.87
CA HIS A 122 2.84 3.10 14.33
C HIS A 122 1.89 3.83 15.28
N THR A 123 2.07 3.66 16.59
CA THR A 123 1.32 4.43 17.59
C THR A 123 1.61 5.92 17.48
N GLN A 124 2.88 6.32 17.32
CA GLN A 124 3.25 7.72 17.13
C GLN A 124 2.74 8.28 15.80
N LEU A 125 2.81 7.49 14.71
CA LEU A 125 2.23 7.83 13.41
C LEU A 125 0.72 8.11 13.54
N ALA A 126 -0.03 7.19 14.15
CA ALA A 126 -1.46 7.34 14.36
C ALA A 126 -1.80 8.58 15.20
N ARG A 127 -1.04 8.83 16.27
CA ARG A 127 -1.18 10.05 17.10
C ARG A 127 -0.93 11.31 16.30
N TYR A 128 0.12 11.35 15.48
CA TYR A 128 0.45 12.49 14.65
C TYR A 128 -0.65 12.76 13.62
N VAL A 129 -1.13 11.72 12.92
CA VAL A 129 -2.24 11.84 11.98
C VAL A 129 -3.49 12.37 12.68
N LYS A 130 -3.86 11.84 13.85
CA LYS A 130 -4.97 12.37 14.65
C LYS A 130 -4.77 13.81 15.10
N GLN A 131 -3.54 14.24 15.35
CA GLN A 131 -3.25 15.62 15.72
C GLN A 131 -3.44 16.58 14.54
N GLN A 132 -3.00 16.19 13.34
CA GLN A 132 -3.11 17.00 12.13
C GLN A 132 -4.50 16.93 11.47
N MET A 133 -5.19 15.81 11.66
CA MET A 133 -6.51 15.51 11.08
C MET A 133 -7.39 14.86 12.16
N PRO A 134 -7.99 15.66 13.08
CA PRO A 134 -8.75 15.16 14.22
C PRO A 134 -9.91 14.22 13.87
N GLU A 135 -10.47 14.36 12.68
CA GLU A 135 -11.55 13.55 12.12
C GLU A 135 -11.09 12.20 11.56
N ALA A 136 -9.80 11.99 11.32
CA ALA A 136 -9.27 10.76 10.72
C ALA A 136 -9.53 9.55 11.63
N ASN A 137 -10.09 8.47 11.12
CA ASN A 137 -10.24 7.24 11.89
C ASN A 137 -8.92 6.47 11.90
N ILE A 138 -8.60 5.86 13.05
CA ILE A 138 -7.47 4.95 13.18
C ILE A 138 -8.05 3.55 13.37
N LEU A 139 -7.77 2.66 12.42
CA LEU A 139 -8.11 1.25 12.51
C LEU A 139 -6.82 0.46 12.77
N VAL A 140 -6.84 -0.40 13.78
CA VAL A 140 -5.73 -1.28 14.11
C VAL A 140 -6.14 -2.70 13.73
N GLU A 141 -5.36 -3.33 12.85
CA GLU A 141 -5.51 -4.74 12.45
C GLU A 141 -4.25 -5.51 12.89
N ASP A 142 -4.08 -5.68 14.20
CA ASP A 142 -2.94 -6.35 14.83
C ASP A 142 -3.27 -7.78 15.28
N GLU A 143 -4.28 -8.42 14.67
CA GLU A 143 -4.73 -9.76 15.08
C GLU A 143 -3.72 -10.87 14.73
N LYS A 144 -2.74 -10.58 13.87
CA LYS A 144 -1.62 -11.45 13.51
C LYS A 144 -0.40 -10.60 13.16
N PRO A 145 0.80 -11.19 13.02
CA PRO A 145 1.99 -10.44 12.61
C PRO A 145 1.83 -9.80 11.22
N PRO A 146 2.37 -8.59 10.97
CA PRO A 146 2.30 -7.93 9.65
C PRO A 146 2.75 -8.81 8.49
N SER A 147 3.76 -9.65 8.70
CA SER A 147 4.28 -10.60 7.71
C SER A 147 3.27 -11.66 7.27
N GLU A 148 2.24 -11.94 8.08
CA GLU A 148 1.18 -12.90 7.80
C GLU A 148 -0.05 -12.28 7.14
N HIS A 149 -0.16 -10.94 7.09
CA HIS A 149 -1.24 -10.30 6.34
C HIS A 149 -1.09 -10.59 4.84
N ALA A 150 -2.23 -10.69 4.14
CA ALA A 150 -2.24 -10.92 2.69
C ALA A 150 -2.06 -9.62 1.89
N TYR A 151 -1.95 -8.49 2.59
CA TYR A 151 -1.80 -7.16 2.01
C TYR A 151 -0.42 -6.97 1.40
N LEU A 152 -0.33 -6.05 0.43
CA LEU A 152 0.93 -5.62 -0.16
C LEU A 152 1.95 -5.25 0.93
#